data_AF-V6J252-F1
#
_entry.id   AF-V6J252-F1
#
_cell.length_a   1.000
_cell.length_b   1.000
_cell.length_c   1.000
_cell.angle_alpha   90.00
_cell.angle_beta   90.00
_cell.angle_gamma   90.00
#
_symmetry.space_group_name_H-M   'P 1'
#
loop_
_entity.id
_entity.type
_entity.pdbx_description
1 polymer ?
#
loop_
_entity_poly.entity_id
_entity_poly.type
_entity_poly.pdbx_seq_one_letter_code
_entity_poly.pdbx_strand_id
1 'polypeptide(L)'
;MTAFWMTLNFVLLLLAFYLILHLYQRIRLLQDKDQDSQGTQQLLAEHMEAVRLENEQFLSDLRVLLNERASAESVKPSRAKRTRKTSKVKNENHEEASAIDSSDNEKKFSAILSQEKEELNKTATTSKQNATSETSADKWVPPIDDVQDMIEESPYLQATRLKEKGYSITDIAKEMNRGKGEIELLLKLQGKVQS
;
A
#
# COMPACT_ATOMS: atom_id res chain seq x y z
N MET A 1 -56.10 -2.15 50.41
CA MET A 1 -55.06 -3.18 50.20
C MET A 1 -54.94 -3.58 48.73
N THR A 2 -56.02 -3.98 48.04
CA THR A 2 -55.97 -4.41 46.63
C THR A 2 -55.50 -3.33 45.64
N ALA A 3 -55.88 -2.07 45.86
CA ALA A 3 -55.47 -0.96 44.99
C ALA A 3 -53.94 -0.78 44.90
N PHE A 4 -53.23 -0.98 46.01
CA PHE A 4 -51.75 -0.91 46.05
C PHE A 4 -51.10 -2.01 45.18
N TRP A 5 -51.65 -3.22 45.23
CA TRP A 5 -51.17 -4.33 44.41
C TRP A 5 -51.41 -4.10 42.91
N MET A 6 -52.54 -3.47 42.56
CA MET A 6 -52.84 -3.11 41.17
C MET A 6 -51.89 -2.04 40.63
N THR A 7 -51.57 -1.02 41.43
CA THR A 7 -50.60 0.02 41.02
C THR A 7 -49.19 -0.55 40.88
N LEU A 8 -48.77 -1.45 41.79
CA LEU A 8 -47.47 -2.09 41.71
C LEU A 8 -47.34 -2.94 40.44
N ASN A 9 -48.36 -3.74 40.14
CA ASN A 9 -48.40 -4.55 38.93
C ASN A 9 -48.39 -3.68 37.67
N PHE A 10 -49.15 -2.59 37.66
CA PHE A 10 -49.18 -1.64 36.55
C PHE A 10 -47.80 -0.99 36.29
N VAL A 11 -47.08 -0.60 37.33
CA VAL A 11 -45.70 -0.08 37.20
C VAL A 11 -44.74 -1.16 36.68
N LEU A 12 -44.87 -2.40 37.15
CA LEU A 12 -44.06 -3.52 36.66
C LEU A 12 -44.31 -3.80 35.18
N LEU A 13 -45.56 -3.68 34.73
CA LEU A 13 -45.92 -3.87 33.32
C LEU A 13 -45.32 -2.77 32.44
N LEU A 14 -45.36 -1.52 32.90
CA LEU A 14 -44.69 -0.40 32.22
C LEU A 14 -43.18 -0.62 32.12
N LEU A 15 -42.55 -1.09 33.20
CA LEU A 15 -41.12 -1.41 33.21
C LEU A 15 -40.79 -2.55 32.22
N ALA A 16 -41.60 -3.60 32.21
CA ALA A 16 -41.43 -4.71 31.27
C ALA A 16 -41.56 -4.24 29.82
N PHE A 17 -42.54 -3.40 29.52
CA PHE A 17 -42.72 -2.83 28.18
C PHE A 17 -41.53 -1.93 27.79
N TYR A 18 -41.02 -1.14 28.72
CA TYR A 18 -39.82 -0.33 28.52
C TYR A 18 -38.60 -1.20 28.17
N LEU A 19 -38.38 -2.30 28.90
CA LEU A 19 -37.31 -3.26 28.63
C LEU A 19 -37.45 -3.91 27.24
N ILE A 20 -38.67 -4.27 26.85
CA ILE A 20 -38.96 -4.84 25.53
C ILE A 20 -38.62 -3.84 24.42
N LEU A 21 -39.06 -2.58 24.54
CA LEU A 21 -38.73 -1.53 23.56
C LEU A 21 -37.23 -1.26 23.48
N HIS A 22 -36.57 -1.16 24.64
CA HIS A 22 -35.13 -0.94 24.70
C HIS A 22 -34.35 -2.07 24.02
N LEU A 23 -34.77 -3.32 24.23
CA LEU A 23 -34.16 -4.48 23.58
C LEU A 23 -34.42 -4.48 22.07
N TYR A 24 -35.65 -4.18 21.65
CA TYR A 24 -36.03 -4.10 20.24
C TYR A 24 -35.21 -3.06 19.47
N GLN A 25 -35.05 -1.86 20.05
CA GLN A 25 -34.21 -0.81 19.47
C GLN A 25 -32.75 -1.26 19.32
N ARG A 26 -32.20 -1.89 20.35
CA ARG A 26 -30.82 -2.37 20.32
C ARG A 26 -30.60 -3.46 19.27
N ILE A 27 -31.54 -4.40 19.14
CA ILE A 27 -31.49 -5.45 18.12
C ILE A 27 -31.55 -4.84 16.71
N ARG A 28 -32.45 -3.87 16.49
CA ARG A 28 -32.58 -3.19 15.20
C ARG A 28 -31.31 -2.42 14.81
N LEU A 29 -30.68 -1.73 15.77
CA LEU A 29 -29.41 -1.02 15.56
C LEU A 29 -28.27 -1.96 15.15
N LEU A 30 -28.24 -3.18 15.71
CA LEU A 30 -27.26 -4.21 15.35
C LEU A 30 -27.52 -4.74 13.94
N GLN A 31 -28.78 -4.98 13.59
CA GLN A 31 -29.16 -5.49 12.27
C GLN A 31 -28.87 -4.49 11.13
N ASP A 32 -29.11 -3.19 11.36
CA ASP A 32 -28.76 -2.15 10.38
C ASP A 32 -27.24 -2.09 10.15
N LYS A 33 -26.42 -2.23 11.20
CA LYS A 33 -24.95 -2.29 11.07
C LYS A 33 -24.47 -3.48 10.25
N ASP A 34 -25.08 -4.64 10.41
CA ASP A 34 -24.74 -5.83 9.63
C ASP A 34 -25.11 -5.63 8.15
N GLN A 35 -26.26 -5.00 7.87
CA GLN A 35 -26.69 -4.70 6.50
C GLN A 35 -25.80 -3.65 5.83
N ASP A 36 -25.42 -2.58 6.55
CA ASP A 36 -24.46 -1.59 6.06
C ASP A 36 -23.07 -2.23 5.82
N SER A 37 -22.67 -3.16 6.68
CA SER A 37 -21.43 -3.93 6.51
C SER A 37 -21.49 -4.82 5.26
N GLN A 38 -22.63 -5.44 4.96
CA GLN A 38 -22.81 -6.22 3.74
C GLN A 38 -22.80 -5.35 2.48
N GLY A 39 -23.48 -4.20 2.50
CA GLY A 39 -23.47 -3.27 1.38
C GLY A 39 -22.08 -2.72 1.06
N THR A 40 -21.31 -2.37 2.11
CA THR A 40 -19.91 -1.94 1.95
C THR A 40 -18.99 -3.06 1.46
N GLN A 41 -19.20 -4.30 1.91
CA GLN A 41 -18.47 -5.47 1.39
C GLN A 41 -18.77 -5.71 -0.09
N GLN A 42 -20.02 -5.54 -0.52
CA GLN A 42 -20.42 -5.76 -1.90
C GLN A 42 -19.81 -4.71 -2.83
N LEU A 43 -19.82 -3.44 -2.43
CA LEU A 43 -19.15 -2.36 -3.17
C LEU A 43 -17.62 -2.56 -3.25
N LEU A 44 -17.02 -3.02 -2.15
CA LEU A 44 -15.59 -3.35 -2.14
C LEU A 44 -15.27 -4.53 -3.08
N ALA A 45 -16.14 -5.56 -3.12
CA ALA A 45 -15.97 -6.70 -4.00
C ALA A 45 -16.06 -6.29 -5.48
N GLU A 46 -17.03 -5.44 -5.83
CA GLU A 46 -17.16 -4.86 -7.17
C GLU A 46 -15.91 -4.07 -7.57
N HIS A 47 -15.40 -3.23 -6.68
CA HIS A 47 -14.17 -2.47 -6.94
C HIS A 47 -12.94 -3.39 -7.06
N MET A 48 -12.84 -4.43 -6.23
CA MET A 48 -11.73 -5.39 -6.28
C MET A 48 -11.76 -6.19 -7.59
N GLU A 49 -12.95 -6.52 -8.10
CA GLU A 49 -13.13 -7.14 -9.41
C GLU A 49 -12.69 -6.21 -10.54
N ALA A 50 -13.08 -4.93 -10.51
CA ALA A 50 -12.66 -3.94 -11.50
C ALA A 50 -11.14 -3.81 -11.57
N VAL A 51 -10.46 -3.69 -10.41
CA VAL A 51 -8.99 -3.61 -10.34
C VAL A 51 -8.34 -4.91 -10.81
N ARG A 52 -8.96 -6.06 -10.52
CA ARG A 52 -8.46 -7.35 -11.01
C ARG A 52 -8.50 -7.42 -12.54
N LEU A 53 -9.60 -6.99 -13.14
CA LEU A 53 -9.76 -6.95 -14.60
C LEU A 53 -8.72 -6.02 -15.23
N GLU A 54 -8.51 -4.84 -14.64
CA GLU A 54 -7.50 -3.88 -15.10
C GLU A 54 -6.08 -4.50 -15.05
N ASN A 55 -5.74 -5.18 -13.95
CA ASN A 55 -4.46 -5.88 -13.81
C ASN A 55 -4.29 -7.02 -14.84
N GLU A 56 -5.34 -7.80 -15.10
CA GLU A 56 -5.30 -8.86 -16.10
C GLU A 56 -5.10 -8.29 -17.51
N GLN A 57 -5.74 -7.15 -17.81
CA GLN A 57 -5.54 -6.43 -19.07
C GLN A 57 -4.11 -5.92 -19.20
N PHE A 58 -3.56 -5.26 -18.18
CA PHE A 58 -2.17 -4.80 -18.19
C PHE A 58 -1.16 -5.94 -18.39
N LEU A 59 -1.40 -7.09 -17.74
CA LEU A 59 -0.54 -8.26 -17.92
C LEU A 59 -0.61 -8.81 -19.35
N SER A 60 -1.78 -8.76 -19.98
CA SER A 60 -1.95 -9.18 -21.37
C SER A 60 -1.20 -8.26 -22.33
N ASP A 61 -1.29 -6.94 -22.13
CA ASP A 61 -0.59 -5.94 -22.93
C ASP A 61 0.93 -6.08 -22.79
N LEU A 62 1.43 -6.26 -21.56
CA LEU A 62 2.85 -6.53 -21.33
C LEU A 62 3.33 -7.81 -22.02
N ARG A 63 2.53 -8.88 -22.00
CA ARG A 63 2.89 -10.12 -22.71
C ARG A 63 2.95 -9.92 -24.21
N VAL A 64 2.01 -9.17 -24.79
CA VAL A 64 2.01 -8.83 -26.23
C VAL A 64 3.26 -8.05 -26.59
N LEU A 65 3.58 -6.98 -25.85
CA LEU A 65 4.77 -6.16 -26.09
C LEU A 65 6.08 -6.95 -25.94
N LEU A 66 6.16 -7.83 -24.93
CA LEU A 66 7.33 -8.70 -24.74
C LEU A 66 7.47 -9.73 -25.86
N ASN A 67 6.37 -10.32 -26.33
CA ASN A 67 6.37 -11.30 -27.42
C ASN A 67 6.69 -10.65 -28.78
N GLU A 68 6.22 -9.42 -29.00
CA GLU A 68 6.54 -8.61 -30.18
C GLU A 68 8.02 -8.22 -30.20
N ARG A 69 8.58 -7.83 -29.04
CA ARG A 69 10.01 -7.57 -28.89
C ARG A 69 10.86 -8.83 -29.11
N ALA A 70 10.45 -9.97 -28.56
CA ALA A 70 11.13 -11.25 -28.76
C ALA A 70 11.08 -11.71 -30.24
N SER A 71 10.00 -11.40 -30.95
CA SER A 71 9.85 -11.72 -32.38
C SER A 71 10.64 -10.77 -33.29
N ALA A 72 10.74 -9.48 -32.92
CA ALA A 72 11.52 -8.48 -33.64
C ALA A 72 13.05 -8.70 -33.55
N GLU A 73 13.54 -9.37 -32.49
CA GLU A 73 14.97 -9.73 -32.34
C GLU A 73 15.40 -10.90 -33.26
N SER A 74 14.47 -11.61 -33.90
CA SER A 74 14.77 -12.83 -34.69
C SER A 74 15.10 -12.61 -36.17
N VAL A 75 15.07 -11.37 -36.69
CA VAL A 75 15.32 -11.10 -38.12
C VAL A 75 16.28 -9.92 -38.34
N LYS A 76 17.59 -10.21 -38.38
CA LYS A 76 18.49 -9.81 -39.48
C LYS A 76 19.90 -10.44 -39.39
N PRO A 77 20.52 -10.86 -40.52
CA PRO A 77 21.78 -11.58 -40.57
C PRO A 77 22.98 -10.65 -40.83
N SER A 78 24.16 -10.93 -40.24
CA SER A 78 25.47 -10.47 -40.76
C SER A 78 26.67 -11.15 -40.07
N ARG A 79 27.11 -12.27 -40.64
CA ARG A 79 28.49 -12.75 -40.86
C ARG A 79 29.65 -11.99 -40.15
N ALA A 80 30.35 -12.64 -39.20
CA ALA A 80 31.74 -13.14 -39.37
C ALA A 80 32.43 -13.57 -38.04
N LYS A 81 33.08 -14.75 -38.14
CA LYS A 81 34.23 -15.32 -37.37
C LYS A 81 33.99 -16.08 -36.04
N ARG A 82 34.16 -17.42 -36.17
CA ARG A 82 35.02 -18.36 -35.38
C ARG A 82 34.80 -18.37 -33.85
N THR A 83 34.43 -19.47 -33.18
CA THR A 83 35.00 -20.84 -33.24
C THR A 83 34.07 -21.89 -32.56
N ARG A 84 33.74 -22.95 -33.30
CA ARG A 84 33.96 -24.39 -32.98
C ARG A 84 33.82 -24.90 -31.53
N LYS A 85 32.71 -25.61 -31.24
CA LYS A 85 32.57 -27.00 -30.66
C LYS A 85 31.17 -27.15 -30.06
N THR A 86 30.21 -27.77 -30.76
CA THR A 86 29.80 -29.20 -30.65
C THR A 86 29.34 -29.65 -29.26
N SER A 87 28.03 -29.77 -29.07
CA SER A 87 27.36 -31.05 -28.79
C SER A 87 25.85 -30.88 -28.94
N LYS A 88 25.21 -31.97 -29.38
CA LYS A 88 23.86 -32.07 -29.95
C LYS A 88 23.10 -33.11 -29.10
N VAL A 89 21.77 -32.98 -29.10
CA VAL A 89 20.73 -34.03 -28.88
C VAL A 89 20.31 -34.32 -27.42
N LYS A 90 19.07 -33.92 -27.05
CA LYS A 90 17.83 -34.75 -26.96
C LYS A 90 16.96 -34.51 -25.71
N ASN A 91 15.72 -34.09 -25.99
CA ASN A 91 14.39 -34.36 -25.41
C ASN A 91 14.17 -34.96 -24.00
N GLU A 92 13.12 -34.36 -23.40
CA GLU A 92 11.99 -34.92 -22.61
C GLU A 92 12.10 -35.07 -21.08
N ASN A 93 11.40 -34.14 -20.41
CA ASN A 93 10.46 -34.28 -19.30
C ASN A 93 10.89 -34.56 -17.85
N HIS A 94 10.18 -33.82 -16.98
CA HIS A 94 9.96 -33.89 -15.53
C HIS A 94 10.95 -33.23 -14.56
N GLU A 95 10.40 -32.17 -13.94
CA GLU A 95 10.45 -31.75 -12.53
C GLU A 95 11.78 -31.39 -11.84
N GLU A 96 11.65 -30.28 -11.10
CA GLU A 96 12.46 -29.82 -9.97
C GLU A 96 13.60 -28.81 -10.24
N ALA A 97 13.41 -27.64 -9.61
CA ALA A 97 14.39 -26.68 -9.12
C ALA A 97 15.62 -26.34 -10.00
N SER A 98 15.62 -25.13 -10.55
CA SER A 98 16.86 -24.36 -10.60
C SER A 98 16.60 -22.88 -10.41
N ALA A 99 17.30 -22.36 -9.40
CA ALA A 99 17.39 -20.96 -9.07
C ALA A 99 17.77 -20.15 -10.31
N ILE A 100 16.91 -19.20 -10.67
CA ILE A 100 17.28 -18.11 -11.56
C ILE A 100 18.25 -17.24 -10.76
N ASP A 101 19.51 -17.30 -11.18
CA ASP A 101 20.63 -16.53 -10.63
C ASP A 101 20.30 -15.02 -10.69
N SER A 102 19.72 -14.54 -9.58
CA SER A 102 19.23 -13.18 -9.39
C SER A 102 20.36 -12.20 -9.02
N SER A 103 21.59 -12.73 -8.85
CA SER A 103 22.78 -12.00 -8.41
C SER A 103 23.27 -10.97 -9.43
N ASP A 104 23.12 -11.25 -10.73
CA ASP A 104 23.69 -10.39 -11.77
C ASP A 104 22.79 -9.21 -12.16
N ASN A 105 21.48 -9.31 -11.91
CA ASN A 105 20.55 -8.22 -12.20
C ASN A 105 20.50 -7.20 -11.05
N GLU A 106 20.64 -7.67 -9.81
CA GLU A 106 20.67 -6.84 -8.61
C GLU A 106 21.91 -5.92 -8.57
N LYS A 107 23.06 -6.41 -9.06
CA LYS A 107 24.30 -5.63 -9.20
C LYS A 107 24.22 -4.55 -10.27
N LYS A 108 23.52 -4.81 -11.37
CA LYS A 108 23.33 -3.83 -12.45
C LYS A 108 22.35 -2.74 -12.03
N PHE A 109 21.28 -3.11 -11.33
CA PHE A 109 20.27 -2.16 -10.85
C PHE A 109 20.80 -1.27 -9.72
N SER A 110 21.53 -1.85 -8.76
CA SER A 110 22.16 -1.08 -7.66
C SER A 110 23.25 -0.12 -8.17
N ALA A 111 23.97 -0.46 -9.24
CA ALA A 111 24.92 0.45 -9.88
C ALA A 111 24.23 1.67 -10.51
N ILE A 112 23.06 1.50 -11.15
CA ILE A 112 22.28 2.59 -11.75
C ILE A 112 21.71 3.52 -10.67
N LEU A 113 21.15 2.96 -9.59
CA LEU A 113 20.64 3.73 -8.44
C LEU A 113 21.72 4.55 -7.72
N SER A 114 22.94 4.00 -7.66
CA SER A 114 24.08 4.68 -7.04
C SER A 114 24.58 5.84 -7.91
N GLN A 115 24.57 5.66 -9.24
CA GLN A 115 24.92 6.71 -10.19
C GLN A 115 23.93 7.88 -10.13
N GLU A 116 22.62 7.61 -10.01
CA GLU A 116 21.61 8.66 -9.89
C GLU A 116 21.68 9.41 -8.54
N LYS A 117 22.01 8.71 -7.45
CA LYS A 117 22.30 9.36 -6.15
C LYS A 117 23.54 10.26 -6.18
N GLU A 118 24.56 9.90 -6.94
CA GLU A 118 25.74 10.76 -7.12
C GLU A 118 25.45 12.01 -7.97
N GLU A 119 24.50 11.93 -8.91
CA GLU A 119 24.07 13.08 -9.71
C GLU A 119 23.19 14.05 -8.89
N LEU A 120 22.34 13.55 -7.98
CA LEU A 120 21.55 14.38 -7.06
C LEU A 120 22.42 15.12 -6.02
N ASN A 121 23.49 14.48 -5.51
CA ASN A 121 24.38 15.11 -4.53
C ASN A 121 25.32 16.18 -5.12
N LYS A 122 25.51 16.22 -6.45
CA LYS A 122 26.25 17.32 -7.11
C LYS A 122 25.40 18.58 -7.32
N THR A 123 24.08 18.46 -7.22
CA THR A 123 23.14 19.56 -7.47
C THR A 123 22.65 20.23 -6.18
N ALA A 124 22.95 19.65 -5.01
CA ALA A 124 22.49 20.14 -3.70
C ALA A 124 23.45 21.13 -2.98
N THR A 125 24.59 21.48 -3.56
CA THR A 125 25.62 22.33 -2.89
C THR A 125 25.77 23.75 -3.46
N THR A 126 24.86 24.20 -4.34
CA THR A 126 24.81 25.60 -4.80
C THR A 126 23.36 26.10 -4.81
N SER A 127 22.77 26.32 -3.64
CA SER A 127 21.61 27.21 -3.50
C SER A 127 21.58 27.84 -2.12
N LYS A 128 22.47 28.82 -1.94
CA LYS A 128 22.22 29.96 -1.08
C LYS A 128 22.82 31.16 -1.78
N GLN A 129 21.94 32.14 -2.06
CA GLN A 129 22.17 33.49 -2.58
C GLN A 129 21.72 33.76 -4.02
N ASN A 130 20.85 34.77 -4.08
CA ASN A 130 20.56 35.72 -5.16
C ASN A 130 19.33 35.47 -6.04
N ALA A 131 18.28 36.19 -5.65
CA ALA A 131 17.38 36.83 -6.58
C ALA A 131 18.15 37.66 -7.62
N THR A 132 17.86 37.46 -8.90
CA THR A 132 17.51 38.49 -9.90
C THR A 132 17.16 37.77 -11.21
N SER A 133 16.08 38.25 -11.82
CA SER A 133 15.54 37.97 -13.14
C SER A 133 16.57 37.83 -14.28
N GLU A 134 16.41 36.84 -15.16
CA GLU A 134 16.03 37.01 -16.58
C GLU A 134 16.27 35.74 -17.43
N THR A 135 15.22 35.39 -18.20
CA THR A 135 15.23 34.76 -19.54
C THR A 135 15.52 33.25 -19.71
N SER A 136 14.44 32.48 -19.80
CA SER A 136 14.16 31.66 -21.00
C SER A 136 12.65 31.63 -21.24
N ALA A 137 12.20 32.50 -22.15
CA ALA A 137 10.85 32.48 -22.69
C ALA A 137 10.64 31.18 -23.47
N ASP A 138 9.72 30.32 -23.02
CA ASP A 138 8.54 29.90 -23.78
C ASP A 138 7.79 28.73 -23.11
N LYS A 139 7.58 28.83 -21.80
CA LYS A 139 6.67 27.90 -21.11
C LYS A 139 5.92 28.68 -20.05
N TRP A 140 4.72 29.14 -20.42
CA TRP A 140 3.78 29.70 -19.46
C TRP A 140 3.48 28.63 -18.40
N VAL A 141 3.98 28.83 -17.19
CA VAL A 141 3.58 28.08 -16.00
C VAL A 141 2.68 29.02 -15.23
N PRO A 142 1.44 28.62 -14.88
CA PRO A 142 0.56 29.47 -14.09
C PRO A 142 1.24 29.80 -12.75
N PRO A 143 1.04 31.01 -12.20
CA PRO A 143 1.45 31.31 -10.84
C PRO A 143 0.72 30.37 -9.90
N ILE A 144 1.45 29.40 -9.36
CA ILE A 144 0.99 28.50 -8.32
C ILE A 144 1.33 29.22 -7.01
N ASP A 145 0.32 29.56 -6.21
CA ASP A 145 0.52 29.99 -4.82
C ASP A 145 1.38 28.93 -4.13
N ASP A 146 2.34 29.32 -3.27
CA ASP A 146 3.25 28.41 -2.55
C ASP A 146 2.49 27.20 -2.00
N VAL A 147 2.50 26.09 -2.75
CA VAL A 147 1.91 24.83 -2.31
C VAL A 147 2.85 24.34 -1.23
N GLN A 148 2.47 24.59 0.03
CA GLN A 148 3.04 23.87 1.14
C GLN A 148 2.63 22.42 0.96
N ASP A 149 3.53 21.62 0.38
CA ASP A 149 3.45 20.16 0.42
C ASP A 149 3.36 19.77 1.90
N MET A 150 2.14 19.54 2.38
CA MET A 150 1.91 18.97 3.69
C MET A 150 2.28 17.50 3.58
N ILE A 151 3.54 17.19 3.86
CA ILE A 151 3.98 15.80 4.05
C ILE A 151 3.33 15.33 5.35
N GLU A 152 2.13 14.78 5.25
CA GLU A 152 1.50 14.07 6.36
C GLU A 152 2.38 12.86 6.69
N GLU A 153 3.05 12.91 7.83
CA GLU A 153 3.90 11.81 8.26
C GLU A 153 3.03 10.59 8.54
N SER A 154 3.37 9.45 7.90
CA SER A 154 2.64 8.22 8.16
C SER A 154 2.68 7.89 9.67
N PRO A 155 1.59 7.36 10.26
CA PRO A 155 1.53 7.03 11.69
C PRO A 155 2.68 6.11 12.15
N TYR A 156 3.15 5.23 11.26
CA TYR A 156 4.30 4.39 11.51
C TYR A 156 5.60 5.19 11.72
N LEU A 157 5.83 6.21 10.89
CA LEU A 157 7.01 7.06 10.97
C LEU A 157 7.04 7.82 12.30
N GLN A 158 5.88 8.32 12.73
CA GLN A 158 5.72 8.98 14.03
C GLN A 158 6.03 8.01 15.19
N ALA A 159 5.48 6.79 15.15
CA ALA A 159 5.76 5.76 16.16
C ALA A 159 7.25 5.36 16.19
N THR A 160 7.89 5.29 15.03
CA THR A 160 9.31 4.94 14.89
C THR A 160 10.21 6.03 15.47
N ARG A 161 9.95 7.30 15.15
CA ARG A 161 10.68 8.44 15.72
C ARG A 161 10.55 8.52 17.24
N LEU A 162 9.37 8.24 17.78
CA LEU A 162 9.17 8.21 19.23
C LEU A 162 9.90 7.02 19.87
N LYS A 163 9.94 5.87 19.21
CA LYS A 163 10.74 4.72 19.68
C LYS A 163 12.25 5.00 19.64
N GLU A 164 12.74 5.65 18.59
CA GLU A 164 14.15 6.08 18.47
C GLU A 164 14.54 7.10 19.54
N LYS A 165 13.60 7.97 19.93
CA LYS A 165 13.75 8.89 21.07
C LYS A 165 13.75 8.16 22.43
N GLY A 166 13.53 6.85 22.47
CA GLY A 166 13.57 6.03 23.68
C GLY A 166 12.26 5.92 24.45
N TYR A 167 11.13 6.34 23.87
CA TYR A 167 9.83 6.22 24.53
C TYR A 167 9.37 4.77 24.64
N SER A 168 8.69 4.44 25.74
CA SER A 168 8.07 3.13 25.90
C SER A 168 6.85 2.98 25.00
N ILE A 169 6.50 1.74 24.62
CA ILE A 169 5.32 1.45 23.77
C ILE A 169 4.04 2.06 24.38
N THR A 170 3.94 2.09 25.70
CA THR A 170 2.79 2.68 26.41
C THR A 170 2.75 4.20 26.32
N ASP A 171 3.91 4.86 26.26
CA ASP A 171 3.99 6.32 26.15
C ASP A 171 3.73 6.76 24.71
N ILE A 172 4.23 6.01 23.73
CA ILE A 172 3.91 6.21 22.31
C ILE A 172 2.41 6.07 22.07
N ALA A 173 1.78 5.07 22.69
CA ALA A 173 0.34 4.85 22.60
C ALA A 173 -0.46 6.04 23.14
N LYS A 174 -0.03 6.63 24.27
CA LYS A 174 -0.65 7.84 24.84
C LYS A 174 -0.44 9.06 23.95
N GLU A 175 0.78 9.29 23.47
CA GLU A 175 1.13 10.43 22.62
C GLU A 175 0.35 10.43 21.31
N MET A 176 0.17 9.24 20.72
CA MET A 176 -0.55 9.07 19.46
C MET A 176 -2.05 8.82 19.62
N ASN A 177 -2.59 8.84 20.84
CA ASN A 177 -3.98 8.47 21.16
C ASN A 177 -4.41 7.12 20.56
N ARG A 178 -3.53 6.12 20.62
CA ARG A 178 -3.73 4.76 20.07
C ARG A 178 -3.63 3.67 21.14
N GLY A 179 -4.13 2.48 20.83
CA GLY A 179 -4.00 1.33 21.72
C GLY A 179 -2.56 0.83 21.83
N LYS A 180 -2.17 0.30 23.01
CA LYS A 180 -0.86 -0.35 23.21
C LYS A 180 -0.59 -1.46 22.16
N GLY A 181 -1.60 -2.27 21.87
CA GLY A 181 -1.52 -3.34 20.88
C GLY A 181 -1.37 -2.82 19.45
N GLU A 182 -1.97 -1.68 19.12
CA GLU A 182 -1.84 -1.06 17.79
C GLU A 182 -0.42 -0.58 17.54
N ILE A 183 0.18 0.12 18.51
CA ILE A 183 1.59 0.57 18.37
C ILE A 183 2.54 -0.62 18.30
N GLU A 184 2.31 -1.67 19.10
CA GLU A 184 3.10 -2.90 19.05
C GLU A 184 2.99 -3.59 17.67
N LEU A 185 1.78 -3.64 17.11
CA LEU A 185 1.53 -4.18 15.79
C LEU A 185 2.18 -3.32 14.70
N LEU A 186 2.04 -2.00 14.76
CA LEU A 186 2.64 -1.07 13.80
C LEU A 186 4.18 -1.23 13.73
N LEU A 187 4.82 -1.34 14.89
CA LEU A 187 6.27 -1.52 14.97
C LEU A 187 6.73 -2.92 14.53
N LYS A 188 5.95 -3.97 14.85
CA LYS A 188 6.28 -5.36 14.46
C LYS A 188 6.05 -5.65 12.98
N LEU A 189 5.01 -5.06 12.38
CA LEU A 189 4.62 -5.32 11.00
C LEU A 189 5.72 -4.92 10.02
N GLN A 190 6.36 -3.78 10.24
CA GLN A 190 7.47 -3.32 9.38
C GLN A 190 8.83 -3.87 9.81
N GLY A 191 9.05 -4.12 11.10
CA GLY A 191 10.31 -4.72 11.59
C GLY A 191 10.57 -6.13 11.05
N LYS A 192 9.51 -6.86 10.65
CA LYS A 192 9.63 -8.20 10.04
C LYS A 192 9.90 -8.18 8.52
N VAL A 193 9.72 -7.02 7.87
CA VAL A 193 9.94 -6.89 6.42
C VAL A 193 11.42 -6.65 6.08
N GLN A 194 12.26 -6.30 7.08
CA GLN A 194 13.68 -6.04 6.90
C GLN A 194 14.61 -7.14 7.46
N SER A 195 14.11 -8.37 7.67
CA SER A 195 14.91 -9.46 8.24
C SER A 195 14.88 -10.73 7.41
#